data_AF-B5Y5V9-F1
#
_entry.id   AF-B5Y5V9-F1
#
_cell.length_a   1.000
_cell.length_b   1.000
_cell.length_c   1.000
_cell.angle_alpha   90.00
_cell.angle_beta   90.00
_cell.angle_gamma   90.00
#
_symmetry.space_group_name_H-M   'P 1'
#
loop_
_entity.id
_entity.type
_entity.pdbx_description
1 polymer ?
#
loop_
_entity_poly.entity_id
_entity_poly.type
_entity_poly.pdbx_seq_one_letter_code
_entity_poly.pdbx_strand_id
1 'polypeptide(L)'
;MAADGAIAFRGALGRIGWSVPAANAFTNEGFDAMDSLGLVTRDRLKDICKIIRRGTDGVAAVPAAGGNAAVAAAPGIPGIAIPMMWEYKLSGMHLWVSERLRQGTPVVAADFTAAIRNLYTRKVRELEEAKDEEDVQVKPPAPFSKETKWIPFFKAREVGVVHPSYGDAFDKDNGKVWIQVKRLTVNGPAWTYVAPFEKKRDGRGAVKALNSHYEGDAVMSKSKAAAFDVLEHTTYTGERRNFGMEKYTNALSTAFQTLNEYGETLTESRKVDVFLRNNHCTDPKMLSGIAVIQGDADRMSNFAKAADYLALFTNTDTSQKTGRSIS
;
A
#
# COMPACT_ATOMS: atom_id res chain seq x y z
N MET A 1 -31.96 1.34 30.40
CA MET A 1 -30.54 0.94 30.37
C MET A 1 -29.75 1.58 29.23
N ALA A 2 -30.31 1.79 28.03
CA ALA A 2 -29.58 2.43 26.91
C ALA A 2 -29.16 3.90 27.16
N ALA A 3 -30.00 4.69 27.84
CA ALA A 3 -29.71 6.10 28.11
C ALA A 3 -28.48 6.32 29.01
N ASP A 4 -28.23 5.40 29.95
CA ASP A 4 -27.11 5.50 30.90
C ASP A 4 -25.76 5.16 30.23
N GLY A 5 -25.78 4.19 29.31
CA GLY A 5 -24.63 3.83 28.47
C GLY A 5 -24.19 4.99 27.57
N ALA A 6 -25.14 5.70 26.95
CA ALA A 6 -24.86 6.86 26.10
C ALA A 6 -24.27 8.04 26.88
N ILE A 7 -24.77 8.29 28.09
CA ILE A 7 -24.24 9.35 28.97
C ILE A 7 -22.82 9.00 29.41
N ALA A 8 -22.58 7.77 29.84
CA ALA A 8 -21.26 7.30 30.25
C ALA A 8 -20.26 7.33 29.10
N PHE A 9 -20.69 6.99 27.89
CA PHE A 9 -19.87 7.04 26.68
C PHE A 9 -19.51 8.48 26.28
N ARG A 10 -20.47 9.41 26.30
CA ARG A 10 -20.19 10.85 26.10
C ARG A 10 -19.22 11.39 27.15
N GLY A 11 -19.32 10.94 28.40
CA GLY A 11 -18.36 11.24 29.45
C GLY A 11 -16.94 10.75 29.10
N ALA A 12 -16.80 9.56 28.53
CA ALA A 12 -15.52 9.03 28.05
C ALA A 12 -14.96 9.84 26.86
N LEU A 13 -15.83 10.27 25.93
CA LEU A 13 -15.44 11.19 24.84
C LEU A 13 -14.95 12.55 25.38
N GLY A 14 -15.60 13.07 26.43
CA GLY A 14 -15.12 14.27 27.13
C GLY A 14 -13.71 14.09 27.70
N ARG A 15 -13.35 12.91 28.23
CA ARG A 15 -12.01 12.62 28.76
C ARG A 15 -10.92 12.58 27.69
N ILE A 16 -11.26 12.37 26.41
CA ILE A 16 -10.31 12.48 25.30
C ILE A 16 -10.23 13.90 24.71
N GLY A 17 -11.06 14.82 25.21
CA GLY A 17 -11.08 16.24 24.87
C GLY A 17 -12.20 16.63 23.91
N TRP A 18 -13.11 15.72 23.57
CA TRP A 18 -14.19 16.05 22.64
C TRP A 18 -15.16 17.05 23.26
N SER A 19 -15.57 18.03 22.46
CA SER A 19 -16.63 18.98 22.83
C SER A 19 -17.98 18.26 22.89
N VAL A 20 -18.90 18.80 23.69
CA VAL A 20 -20.28 18.25 23.80
C VAL A 20 -20.98 18.17 22.42
N PRO A 21 -20.88 19.18 21.54
CA PRO A 21 -21.44 19.08 20.19
C PRO A 21 -20.80 17.95 19.36
N ALA A 22 -19.48 17.76 19.43
CA ALA A 22 -18.79 16.69 18.71
C ALA A 22 -19.20 15.31 19.21
N ALA A 23 -19.32 15.13 20.53
CA ALA A 23 -19.77 13.89 21.13
C ALA A 23 -21.23 13.58 20.74
N ASN A 24 -22.10 14.59 20.69
CA ASN A 24 -23.48 14.42 20.25
C ASN A 24 -23.56 14.03 18.76
N ALA A 25 -22.80 14.71 17.90
CA ALA A 25 -22.71 14.35 16.48
C ALA A 25 -22.24 12.90 16.29
N PHE A 26 -21.24 12.48 17.06
CA PHE A 26 -20.76 11.09 17.04
C PHE A 26 -21.83 10.09 17.48
N THR A 27 -22.60 10.38 18.53
CA THR A 27 -23.71 9.52 18.95
C THR A 27 -24.86 9.49 17.95
N ASN A 28 -25.07 10.58 17.19
CA ASN A 28 -26.12 10.65 16.16
C ASN A 28 -25.80 9.78 14.93
N GLU A 29 -24.53 9.44 14.70
CA GLU A 29 -24.09 8.47 13.70
C GLU A 29 -24.34 7.00 14.12
N GLY A 30 -25.00 6.78 15.26
CA GLY A 30 -25.38 5.45 15.74
C GLY A 30 -24.42 4.82 16.75
N PHE A 31 -23.42 5.57 17.24
CA PHE A 31 -22.53 5.12 18.32
C PHE A 31 -23.09 5.52 19.68
N ASP A 32 -24.07 4.76 20.17
CA ASP A 32 -24.77 5.04 21.43
C ASP A 32 -24.12 4.42 22.66
N ALA A 33 -23.19 3.48 22.50
CA ALA A 33 -22.48 2.83 23.59
C ALA A 33 -20.99 2.60 23.29
N MET A 34 -20.17 2.48 24.35
CA MET A 34 -18.72 2.41 24.19
C MET A 34 -18.23 1.10 23.56
N ASP A 35 -18.98 0.01 23.74
CA ASP A 35 -18.77 -1.29 23.10
C ASP A 35 -18.96 -1.25 21.57
N SER A 36 -19.82 -0.36 21.07
CA SER A 36 -20.05 -0.17 19.62
C SER A 36 -18.78 0.21 18.86
N LEU A 37 -17.79 0.82 19.54
CA LEU A 37 -16.48 1.09 18.96
C LEU A 37 -15.77 -0.20 18.53
N GLY A 38 -15.95 -1.30 19.26
CA GLY A 38 -15.35 -2.59 18.93
C GLY A 38 -15.98 -3.28 17.70
N LEU A 39 -17.13 -2.80 17.23
CA LEU A 39 -17.82 -3.35 16.05
C LEU A 39 -17.31 -2.76 14.73
N VAL A 40 -16.54 -1.67 14.80
CA VAL A 40 -16.02 -0.97 13.63
C VAL A 40 -14.50 -0.99 13.59
N THR A 41 -13.92 -0.81 12.41
CA THR A 41 -12.47 -0.70 12.25
C THR A 41 -12.01 0.73 12.57
N ARG A 42 -10.72 0.88 12.89
CA ARG A 42 -10.10 2.20 13.09
C ARG A 42 -10.27 3.11 11.86
N ASP A 43 -10.23 2.55 10.64
CA ASP A 43 -10.43 3.33 9.41
C ASP A 43 -11.85 3.87 9.28
N ARG A 44 -12.86 3.09 9.69
CA ARG A 44 -14.25 3.56 9.73
C ARG A 44 -14.46 4.69 10.74
N LEU A 45 -13.77 4.65 11.89
CA LEU A 45 -13.77 5.77 12.83
C LEU A 45 -13.19 7.04 12.22
N LYS A 46 -12.11 6.94 11.43
CA LYS A 46 -11.55 8.08 10.69
C LYS A 46 -12.55 8.66 9.69
N ASP A 47 -13.30 7.81 8.99
CA ASP A 47 -14.35 8.25 8.06
C ASP A 47 -15.49 8.98 8.76
N ILE A 48 -15.91 8.50 9.94
CA ILE A 48 -16.92 9.18 10.77
C ILE A 48 -16.41 10.56 11.23
N CYS A 49 -15.16 10.65 11.67
CA CYS A 49 -14.55 11.95 12.01
C CYS A 49 -14.53 12.92 10.80
N LYS A 50 -14.35 12.42 9.58
CA LYS A 50 -14.45 13.26 8.36
C LYS A 50 -15.88 13.74 8.11
N ILE A 51 -16.88 12.89 8.32
CA ILE A 51 -18.31 13.26 8.17
C ILE A 51 -18.64 14.38 9.16
N ILE A 52 -18.26 14.24 10.43
CA ILE A 52 -18.50 15.26 11.46
C ILE A 52 -17.76 16.57 11.14
N ARG A 53 -16.52 16.51 10.61
CA ARG A 53 -15.78 17.71 10.17
C ARG A 53 -16.46 18.42 9.00
N ARG A 54 -17.06 17.68 8.07
CA ARG A 54 -17.76 18.24 6.91
C ARG A 54 -19.10 18.85 7.31
N GLY A 55 -19.81 18.21 8.24
CA GLY A 55 -21.22 18.50 8.49
C GLY A 55 -22.12 17.98 7.37
N THR A 56 -23.41 18.27 7.49
CA THR A 56 -24.42 17.87 6.50
C THR A 56 -24.94 19.11 5.81
N ASP A 57 -24.96 19.12 4.48
CA ASP A 57 -25.65 20.16 3.72
C ASP A 57 -27.17 20.04 3.95
N GLY A 58 -27.85 21.18 4.07
CA GLY A 58 -29.30 21.19 4.22
C GLY A 58 -29.97 20.51 3.03
N VAL A 59 -31.01 19.71 3.28
CA VAL A 59 -31.80 19.11 2.19
C VAL A 59 -32.56 20.21 1.49
N ALA A 60 -32.37 20.34 0.17
CA ALA A 60 -33.17 21.24 -0.65
C ALA A 60 -34.66 20.88 -0.47
N ALA A 61 -35.49 21.90 -0.22
CA ALA A 61 -36.93 21.70 -0.06
C ALA A 61 -37.50 21.01 -1.32
N VAL A 62 -38.11 19.84 -1.14
CA VAL A 62 -38.91 19.23 -2.21
C VAL A 62 -40.20 20.04 -2.31
N PRO A 63 -40.56 20.62 -3.46
CA PRO A 63 -41.82 21.34 -3.59
C PRO A 63 -42.96 20.36 -3.36
N ALA A 64 -43.82 20.66 -2.38
CA ALA A 64 -45.04 19.91 -2.15
C ALA A 64 -45.91 19.98 -3.42
N ALA A 65 -46.33 18.83 -3.95
CA ALA A 65 -47.28 18.78 -5.05
C ALA A 65 -48.61 19.43 -4.58
N GLY A 66 -48.83 20.69 -4.97
CA GLY A 66 -50.13 21.36 -4.86
C GLY A 66 -50.39 22.28 -3.66
N GLY A 67 -49.40 22.97 -3.09
CA GLY A 67 -49.67 23.99 -2.05
C GLY A 67 -48.57 25.04 -1.87
N ASN A 68 -48.97 26.32 -1.77
CA ASN A 68 -48.11 27.52 -1.75
C ASN A 68 -47.36 27.76 -0.44
N ALA A 69 -46.91 26.71 0.26
CA ALA A 69 -46.04 26.85 1.42
C ALA A 69 -44.74 26.11 1.14
N ALA A 70 -43.69 26.86 0.81
CA ALA A 70 -42.32 26.33 0.84
C ALA A 70 -42.04 25.88 2.28
N VAL A 71 -41.95 24.56 2.51
CA VAL A 71 -41.45 24.03 3.78
C VAL A 71 -40.01 24.50 3.88
N ALA A 72 -39.70 25.31 4.89
CA ALA A 72 -38.36 25.84 5.09
C ALA A 72 -37.35 24.67 5.07
N ALA A 73 -36.34 24.75 4.20
CA ALA A 73 -35.28 23.74 4.14
C ALA A 73 -34.72 23.56 5.56
N ALA A 74 -34.65 22.32 6.03
CA ALA A 74 -34.04 22.04 7.33
C ALA A 74 -32.58 22.49 7.26
N PRO A 75 -32.14 23.43 8.12
CA PRO A 75 -30.77 23.89 8.11
C PRO A 75 -29.85 22.70 8.39
N GLY A 76 -28.83 22.53 7.54
CA GLY A 76 -27.83 21.49 7.71
C GLY A 76 -27.04 21.66 9.02
N ILE A 77 -26.51 20.57 9.56
CA ILE A 77 -25.64 20.61 10.73
C ILE A 77 -24.28 21.17 10.31
N PRO A 78 -23.81 22.29 10.88
CA PRO A 78 -22.50 22.85 10.57
C PRO A 78 -21.39 21.89 10.98
N GLY A 79 -20.33 21.81 10.16
CA GLY A 79 -19.16 20.97 10.45
C GLY A 79 -18.50 21.33 11.78
N ILE A 80 -18.11 20.31 12.54
CA ILE A 80 -17.47 20.48 13.85
C ILE A 80 -15.98 20.16 13.73
N ALA A 81 -15.12 21.08 14.17
CA ALA A 81 -13.68 20.86 14.18
C ALA A 81 -13.32 19.71 15.13
N ILE A 82 -12.71 18.66 14.58
CA ILE A 82 -12.09 17.56 15.33
C ILE A 82 -10.58 17.65 15.12
N PRO A 83 -9.81 18.19 16.08
CA PRO A 83 -8.35 18.22 16.03
C PRO A 83 -7.75 16.82 15.91
N MET A 84 -6.61 16.73 15.22
CA MET A 84 -5.89 15.47 14.98
C MET A 84 -5.63 14.67 16.28
N MET A 85 -5.27 15.34 17.37
CA MET A 85 -5.02 14.69 18.65
C MET A 85 -6.27 14.05 19.27
N TRP A 86 -7.47 14.53 18.95
CA TRP A 86 -8.73 13.96 19.45
C TRP A 86 -9.06 12.66 18.71
N GLU A 87 -8.77 12.60 17.42
CA GLU A 87 -8.90 11.40 16.58
C GLU A 87 -7.88 10.32 16.99
N TYR A 88 -6.65 10.73 17.31
CA TYR A 88 -5.61 9.81 17.81
C TYR A 88 -6.00 9.18 19.15
N LYS A 89 -6.54 9.98 20.08
CA LYS A 89 -7.04 9.48 21.36
C LYS A 89 -8.29 8.61 21.21
N LEU A 90 -9.17 8.91 20.25
CA LEU A 90 -10.30 8.05 19.90
C LEU A 90 -9.82 6.69 19.37
N SER A 91 -8.77 6.67 18.56
CA SER A 91 -8.14 5.43 18.10
C SER A 91 -7.55 4.63 19.27
N GLY A 92 -6.98 5.29 20.27
CA GLY A 92 -6.54 4.64 21.52
C GLY A 92 -7.71 4.04 22.31
N MET A 93 -8.83 4.77 22.40
CA MET A 93 -10.06 4.28 23.03
C MET A 93 -10.61 3.04 22.31
N HIS A 94 -10.64 3.06 20.98
CA HIS A 94 -11.03 1.93 20.13
C HIS A 94 -10.17 0.68 20.39
N LEU A 95 -8.85 0.84 20.43
CA LEU A 95 -7.94 -0.27 20.72
C LEU A 95 -8.18 -0.87 22.10
N TRP A 96 -8.44 -0.02 23.11
CA TRP A 96 -8.76 -0.47 24.46
C TRP A 96 -10.07 -1.26 24.50
N VAL A 97 -11.14 -0.77 23.88
CA VAL A 97 -12.43 -1.49 23.78
C VAL A 97 -12.22 -2.83 23.07
N SER A 98 -11.51 -2.84 21.95
CA SER A 98 -11.24 -4.04 21.17
C SER A 98 -10.47 -5.10 21.97
N GLU A 99 -9.45 -4.70 22.74
CA GLU A 99 -8.71 -5.60 23.62
C GLU A 99 -9.60 -6.18 24.74
N ARG A 100 -10.49 -5.37 25.33
CA ARG A 100 -11.41 -5.85 26.36
C ARG A 100 -12.44 -6.85 25.84
N LEU A 101 -13.05 -6.55 24.69
CA LEU A 101 -13.97 -7.48 24.04
C LEU A 101 -13.27 -8.79 23.67
N ARG A 102 -12.03 -8.74 23.18
CA ARG A 102 -11.22 -9.92 22.88
C ARG A 102 -10.93 -10.78 24.11
N GLN A 103 -10.77 -10.14 25.27
CA GLN A 103 -10.51 -10.82 26.56
C GLN A 103 -11.81 -11.27 27.25
N GLY A 104 -12.99 -10.95 26.70
CA GLY A 104 -14.27 -11.22 27.35
C GLY A 104 -14.53 -10.34 28.58
N THR A 105 -13.76 -9.26 28.75
CA THR A 105 -13.91 -8.33 29.87
C THR A 105 -14.99 -7.30 29.54
N PRO A 106 -15.94 -7.01 30.45
CA PRO A 106 -16.95 -5.98 30.24
C PRO A 106 -16.32 -4.60 29.93
N VAL A 107 -16.95 -3.89 28.99
CA VAL A 107 -16.55 -2.53 28.60
C VAL A 107 -17.29 -1.53 29.49
N VAL A 108 -16.59 -1.03 30.51
CA VAL A 108 -17.14 -0.03 31.45
C VAL A 108 -16.48 1.32 31.17
N ALA A 109 -17.25 2.33 30.77
CA ALA A 109 -16.72 3.63 30.36
C ALA A 109 -15.96 4.38 31.48
N ALA A 110 -16.24 4.07 32.75
CA ALA A 110 -15.52 4.62 33.90
C ALA A 110 -14.06 4.10 33.99
N ASP A 111 -13.78 2.88 33.52
CA ASP A 111 -12.46 2.27 33.55
C ASP A 111 -11.48 2.95 32.57
N PHE A 112 -12.02 3.67 31.58
CA PHE A 112 -11.22 4.44 30.63
C PHE A 112 -10.78 5.77 31.25
N THR A 113 -9.78 5.68 32.13
CA THR A 113 -9.17 6.81 32.80
C THR A 113 -8.16 7.55 31.91
N ALA A 114 -7.71 8.72 32.34
CA ALA A 114 -6.68 9.49 31.62
C ALA A 114 -5.35 8.71 31.47
N ALA A 115 -5.00 7.85 32.43
CA ALA A 115 -3.82 7.00 32.38
C ALA A 115 -3.95 5.92 31.29
N ILE A 116 -5.10 5.23 31.26
CA ILE A 116 -5.42 4.23 30.22
C ILE A 116 -5.45 4.87 28.85
N ARG A 117 -6.10 6.04 28.71
CA ARG A 117 -6.08 6.82 27.47
C ARG A 117 -4.65 7.05 26.98
N ASN A 118 -3.76 7.56 27.84
CA ASN A 118 -2.38 7.87 27.45
C ASN A 118 -1.59 6.61 27.06
N LEU A 119 -1.79 5.52 27.79
CA LEU A 119 -1.19 4.22 27.48
C LEU A 119 -1.60 3.73 26.09
N TYR A 120 -2.91 3.70 25.81
CA TYR A 120 -3.41 3.19 24.54
C TYR A 120 -3.18 4.13 23.37
N THR A 121 -3.10 5.44 23.61
CA THR A 121 -2.68 6.40 22.58
C THR A 121 -1.22 6.16 22.17
N ARG A 122 -0.33 5.85 23.12
CA ARG A 122 1.05 5.45 22.81
C ARG A 122 1.11 4.12 22.06
N LYS A 123 0.37 3.10 22.51
CA LYS A 123 0.25 1.82 21.78
C LYS A 123 -0.19 2.02 20.33
N VAL A 124 -1.16 2.90 20.09
CA VAL A 124 -1.61 3.20 18.72
C VAL A 124 -0.49 3.84 17.89
N ARG A 125 0.27 4.76 18.47
CA ARG A 125 1.44 5.36 17.80
C ARG A 125 2.49 4.30 17.47
N GLU A 126 2.83 3.43 18.43
CA GLU A 126 3.78 2.34 18.22
C GLU A 126 3.31 1.35 17.14
N LEU A 127 2.00 1.05 17.08
CA LEU A 127 1.42 0.22 16.03
C LEU A 127 1.40 0.90 14.66
N GLU A 128 1.28 2.23 14.61
CA GLU A 128 1.39 2.99 13.36
C GLU A 128 2.85 3.12 12.93
N GLU A 129 3.79 3.40 13.85
CA GLU A 129 5.24 3.41 13.59
C GLU A 129 5.72 2.03 13.11
N ALA A 130 5.30 0.94 13.74
CA ALA A 130 5.63 -0.41 13.30
C ALA A 130 5.02 -0.75 11.94
N LYS A 131 3.81 -0.25 11.65
CA LYS A 131 3.19 -0.39 10.33
C LYS A 131 3.91 0.45 9.28
N ASP A 132 4.35 1.66 9.60
CA ASP A 132 5.11 2.52 8.70
C ASP A 132 6.50 1.93 8.44
N GLU A 133 7.15 1.36 9.46
CA GLU A 133 8.40 0.59 9.31
C GLU A 133 8.17 -0.64 8.41
N GLU A 134 7.06 -1.37 8.58
CA GLU A 134 6.65 -2.47 7.70
C GLU A 134 6.37 -1.98 6.26
N ASP A 135 5.65 -0.87 6.07
CA ASP A 135 5.30 -0.29 4.77
C ASP A 135 6.52 0.33 4.05
N VAL A 136 7.53 0.81 4.79
CA VAL A 136 8.83 1.25 4.26
C VAL A 136 9.67 0.07 3.81
N GLN A 137 9.62 -1.05 4.52
CA GLN A 137 10.29 -2.30 4.13
C GLN A 137 9.54 -3.05 3.01
N VAL A 138 8.22 -2.85 2.88
CA VAL A 138 7.34 -3.61 1.99
C VAL A 138 6.58 -2.69 1.02
N LYS A 139 7.31 -1.95 0.16
CA LYS A 139 6.70 -1.35 -1.04
C LYS A 139 7.14 -2.07 -2.31
N PRO A 140 6.39 -3.10 -2.75
CA PRO A 140 6.57 -3.65 -4.08
C PRO A 140 6.00 -2.70 -5.15
N PRO A 141 6.56 -2.70 -6.38
CA PRO A 141 6.11 -1.84 -7.46
C PRO A 141 4.61 -2.04 -7.81
N ALA A 142 3.99 -1.02 -8.40
CA ALA A 142 2.56 -0.96 -8.74
C ALA A 142 1.91 -2.19 -9.45
N PRO A 143 2.60 -3.06 -10.22
CA PRO A 143 1.94 -4.23 -10.83
C PRO A 143 1.48 -5.33 -9.84
N PHE A 144 1.80 -5.25 -8.55
CA PHE A 144 1.57 -6.34 -7.58
C PHE A 144 0.29 -6.23 -6.71
N SER A 145 -0.64 -5.32 -7.03
CA SER A 145 -1.82 -5.06 -6.18
C SER A 145 -2.84 -6.21 -6.09
N LYS A 146 -2.79 -7.27 -6.92
CA LYS A 146 -3.90 -8.24 -6.96
C LYS A 146 -3.62 -9.70 -6.58
N GLU A 147 -2.39 -10.16 -6.30
CA GLU A 147 -2.19 -11.60 -6.04
C GLU A 147 -1.26 -12.00 -4.88
N THR A 148 -0.74 -11.09 -4.04
CA THR A 148 0.31 -11.45 -3.06
C THR A 148 -0.19 -11.79 -1.64
N LYS A 149 -1.32 -12.51 -1.50
CA LYS A 149 -1.74 -13.07 -0.19
C LYS A 149 -1.03 -14.38 0.20
N TRP A 150 0.15 -14.69 -0.37
CA TRP A 150 0.74 -16.02 -0.25
C TRP A 150 2.12 -16.09 0.45
N ILE A 151 2.62 -14.99 1.04
CA ILE A 151 3.84 -15.06 1.88
C ILE A 151 3.68 -15.99 3.10
N PRO A 152 2.52 -16.05 3.81
CA PRO A 152 2.29 -17.07 4.84
C PRO A 152 2.30 -18.51 4.30
N PHE A 153 1.92 -18.69 3.03
CA PHE A 153 1.94 -19.98 2.33
C PHE A 153 3.37 -20.42 1.96
N PHE A 154 4.24 -19.47 1.57
CA PHE A 154 5.65 -19.75 1.32
C PHE A 154 6.44 -20.08 2.60
N LYS A 155 6.05 -19.54 3.77
CA LYS A 155 6.64 -19.93 5.07
C LYS A 155 6.22 -21.34 5.54
N ALA A 156 5.05 -21.84 5.11
CA ALA A 156 4.65 -23.22 5.39
C ALA A 156 5.47 -24.26 4.58
N ARG A 157 6.18 -23.82 3.53
CA ARG A 157 7.06 -24.65 2.69
C ARG A 157 8.26 -25.22 3.45
N GLU A 158 8.73 -24.55 4.49
CA GLU A 158 9.95 -24.95 5.21
C GLU A 158 9.70 -26.00 6.31
N VAL A 159 8.45 -26.14 6.75
CA VAL A 159 8.06 -27.08 7.82
C VAL A 159 7.64 -28.46 7.28
N GLY A 160 7.35 -28.59 5.98
CA GLY A 160 6.79 -29.80 5.38
C GLY A 160 7.72 -30.66 4.50
N VAL A 161 9.03 -30.36 4.45
CA VAL A 161 10.01 -31.03 3.57
C VAL A 161 10.77 -32.18 4.26
N VAL A 162 10.49 -32.45 5.54
CA VAL A 162 11.12 -33.57 6.27
C VAL A 162 10.09 -34.66 6.57
N HIS A 163 9.64 -35.46 5.59
CA HIS A 163 9.13 -36.82 5.88
C HIS A 163 9.05 -37.69 4.60
N PRO A 164 9.15 -39.03 4.72
CA PRO A 164 9.65 -39.95 3.69
C PRO A 164 8.90 -40.01 2.35
N SER A 165 9.69 -40.26 1.31
CA SER A 165 9.28 -40.59 -0.05
C SER A 165 8.61 -41.97 -0.11
N TYR A 166 7.26 -42.01 -0.13
CA TYR A 166 6.38 -43.18 -0.33
C TYR A 166 5.79 -43.88 0.92
N GLY A 167 4.52 -44.31 0.80
CA GLY A 167 3.75 -45.11 1.77
C GLY A 167 2.46 -44.44 2.28
N ASP A 168 1.65 -45.15 3.06
CA ASP A 168 0.35 -44.66 3.58
C ASP A 168 0.43 -43.36 4.41
N ALA A 169 1.61 -43.06 4.95
CA ALA A 169 1.88 -41.80 5.64
C ALA A 169 1.94 -40.60 4.68
N PHE A 170 2.42 -40.83 3.45
CA PHE A 170 2.48 -39.82 2.39
C PHE A 170 1.08 -39.40 1.94
N ASP A 171 0.16 -40.36 1.74
CA ASP A 171 -1.19 -40.06 1.28
C ASP A 171 -2.02 -39.33 2.35
N LYS A 172 -1.82 -39.69 3.63
CA LYS A 172 -2.44 -38.98 4.76
C LYS A 172 -1.95 -37.55 4.89
N ASP A 173 -0.66 -37.30 4.69
CA ASP A 173 -0.07 -35.96 4.75
C ASP A 173 -0.46 -35.12 3.52
N ASN A 174 -0.42 -35.72 2.33
CA ASN A 174 -0.85 -35.08 1.09
C ASN A 174 -2.32 -34.64 1.16
N GLY A 175 -3.17 -35.47 1.77
CA GLY A 175 -4.57 -35.15 2.05
C GLY A 175 -4.77 -34.00 3.06
N LYS A 176 -3.82 -33.73 3.97
CA LYS A 176 -3.83 -32.56 4.87
C LYS A 176 -3.41 -31.29 4.14
N VAL A 177 -2.36 -31.37 3.32
CA VAL A 177 -1.93 -30.26 2.45
C VAL A 177 -3.08 -29.84 1.53
N TRP A 178 -3.83 -30.81 0.98
CA TRP A 178 -5.00 -30.53 0.16
C TRP A 178 -6.09 -29.71 0.89
N ILE A 179 -6.42 -30.05 2.14
CA ILE A 179 -7.42 -29.30 2.91
C ILE A 179 -7.01 -27.83 3.07
N GLN A 180 -5.74 -27.58 3.35
CA GLN A 180 -5.21 -26.24 3.52
C GLN A 180 -5.24 -25.45 2.20
N VAL A 181 -4.78 -26.07 1.10
CA VAL A 181 -4.80 -25.44 -0.23
C VAL A 181 -6.24 -25.12 -0.65
N LYS A 182 -7.16 -26.08 -0.52
CA LYS A 182 -8.59 -25.89 -0.84
C LYS A 182 -9.21 -24.75 -0.05
N ARG A 183 -8.96 -24.67 1.27
CA ARG A 183 -9.48 -23.58 2.12
C ARG A 183 -9.05 -22.20 1.61
N LEU A 184 -7.83 -22.10 1.08
CA LEU A 184 -7.26 -20.83 0.64
C LEU A 184 -7.65 -20.47 -0.81
N THR A 185 -7.98 -21.46 -1.65
CA THR A 185 -8.27 -21.23 -3.08
C THR A 185 -9.76 -21.27 -3.45
N VAL A 186 -10.65 -21.84 -2.61
CA VAL A 186 -12.07 -22.11 -2.94
C VAL A 186 -12.89 -20.89 -3.40
N ASN A 187 -12.49 -19.67 -3.02
CA ASN A 187 -13.17 -18.44 -3.40
C ASN A 187 -12.28 -17.49 -4.24
N GLY A 188 -11.21 -18.00 -4.84
CA GLY A 188 -10.22 -17.20 -5.57
C GLY A 188 -10.03 -17.64 -7.04
N PRO A 189 -9.39 -16.78 -7.86
CA PRO A 189 -9.04 -17.11 -9.24
C PRO A 189 -8.07 -18.31 -9.35
N ALA A 190 -7.43 -18.68 -8.25
CA ALA A 190 -6.56 -19.85 -8.14
C ALA A 190 -7.32 -21.19 -8.12
N TRP A 191 -8.64 -21.20 -7.91
CA TRP A 191 -9.44 -22.44 -7.80
C TRP A 191 -9.37 -23.29 -9.07
N THR A 192 -9.39 -22.67 -10.25
CA THR A 192 -9.39 -23.34 -11.55
C THR A 192 -8.15 -24.23 -11.75
N TYR A 193 -7.00 -23.84 -11.19
CA TYR A 193 -5.75 -24.59 -11.28
C TYR A 193 -5.65 -25.73 -10.25
N VAL A 194 -6.42 -25.63 -9.16
CA VAL A 194 -6.41 -26.58 -8.04
C VAL A 194 -7.53 -27.62 -8.16
N ALA A 195 -8.65 -27.28 -8.80
CA ALA A 195 -9.82 -28.14 -8.97
C ALA A 195 -9.51 -29.55 -9.54
N PRO A 196 -8.59 -29.73 -10.51
CA PRO A 196 -8.25 -31.06 -11.03
C PRO A 196 -7.66 -32.02 -9.97
N PHE A 197 -7.07 -31.50 -8.89
CA PHE A 197 -6.41 -32.28 -7.84
C PHE A 197 -7.35 -32.71 -6.71
N GLU A 198 -8.63 -32.30 -6.78
CA GLU A 198 -9.63 -32.59 -5.75
C GLU A 198 -9.95 -34.07 -5.62
N LYS A 199 -10.07 -34.77 -6.75
CA LYS A 199 -10.45 -36.19 -6.79
C LYS A 199 -9.45 -37.09 -6.05
N LYS A 200 -8.17 -36.75 -6.11
CA LYS A 200 -7.07 -37.49 -5.46
C LYS A 200 -6.64 -36.88 -4.12
N ARG A 201 -7.21 -35.74 -3.74
CA ARG A 201 -6.77 -34.92 -2.59
C ARG A 201 -5.25 -34.69 -2.62
N ASP A 202 -4.74 -34.41 -3.81
CA ASP A 202 -3.31 -34.25 -4.04
C ASP A 202 -2.87 -32.81 -3.79
N GLY A 203 -2.64 -32.49 -2.52
CA GLY A 203 -2.27 -31.15 -2.08
C GLY A 203 -0.92 -30.71 -2.62
N ARG A 204 0.07 -31.60 -2.65
CA ARG A 204 1.43 -31.30 -3.11
C ARG A 204 1.48 -31.11 -4.63
N GLY A 205 0.69 -31.89 -5.39
CA GLY A 205 0.46 -31.65 -6.82
C GLY A 205 -0.19 -30.30 -7.10
N ALA A 206 -1.23 -29.94 -6.33
CA ALA A 206 -1.90 -28.64 -6.45
C ALA A 206 -0.97 -27.45 -6.13
N VAL A 207 -0.13 -27.56 -5.10
CA VAL A 207 0.89 -26.54 -4.76
C VAL A 207 1.90 -26.37 -5.90
N LYS A 208 2.37 -27.49 -6.47
CA LYS A 208 3.31 -27.44 -7.60
C LYS A 208 2.69 -26.78 -8.83
N ALA A 209 1.43 -27.10 -9.16
CA ALA A 209 0.72 -26.50 -10.28
C ALA A 209 0.50 -24.99 -10.09
N LEU A 210 0.15 -24.56 -8.86
CA LEU A 210 0.04 -23.15 -8.52
C LEU A 210 1.40 -22.43 -8.67
N ASN A 211 2.47 -23.00 -8.13
CA ASN A 211 3.80 -22.41 -8.26
C ASN A 211 4.22 -22.32 -9.74
N SER A 212 4.05 -23.38 -10.53
CA SER A 212 4.38 -23.34 -11.96
C SER A 212 3.57 -22.29 -12.73
N HIS A 213 2.30 -22.09 -12.39
CA HIS A 213 1.46 -21.12 -13.09
C HIS A 213 1.80 -19.66 -12.71
N TYR A 214 2.06 -19.40 -11.43
CA TYR A 214 2.30 -18.05 -10.92
C TYR A 214 3.78 -17.64 -10.97
N GLU A 215 4.71 -18.57 -10.84
CA GLU A 215 6.15 -18.31 -10.95
C GLU A 215 6.66 -18.48 -12.39
N GLY A 216 5.95 -19.23 -13.26
CA GLY A 216 6.41 -19.61 -14.60
C GLY A 216 6.21 -18.53 -15.68
N ASP A 217 4.99 -18.34 -16.18
CA ASP A 217 4.83 -17.64 -17.47
C ASP A 217 4.24 -16.24 -17.35
N ALA A 218 3.22 -16.05 -16.52
CA ALA A 218 2.46 -14.79 -16.48
C ALA A 218 3.23 -13.66 -15.79
N VAL A 219 3.94 -13.97 -14.69
CA VAL A 219 4.77 -12.98 -13.97
C VAL A 219 6.03 -12.67 -14.76
N MET A 220 6.68 -13.68 -15.33
CA MET A 220 7.82 -13.49 -16.24
C MET A 220 7.44 -12.58 -17.42
N SER A 221 6.34 -12.89 -18.12
CA SER A 221 5.88 -12.11 -19.28
C SER A 221 5.56 -10.66 -18.90
N LYS A 222 4.88 -10.43 -17.77
CA LYS A 222 4.56 -9.08 -17.28
C LYS A 222 5.81 -8.30 -16.84
N SER A 223 6.74 -8.95 -16.14
CA SER A 223 7.99 -8.30 -15.70
C SER A 223 8.88 -7.96 -16.90
N LYS A 224 8.95 -8.83 -17.92
CA LYS A 224 9.62 -8.53 -19.19
C LYS A 224 8.96 -7.36 -19.91
N ALA A 225 7.63 -7.37 -20.05
CA ALA A 225 6.88 -6.28 -20.69
C ALA A 225 7.10 -4.95 -19.96
N ALA A 226 7.07 -4.93 -18.64
CA ALA A 226 7.34 -3.74 -17.85
C ALA A 226 8.79 -3.24 -17.99
N ALA A 227 9.77 -4.15 -18.08
CA ALA A 227 11.16 -3.77 -18.32
C ALA A 227 11.33 -3.15 -19.73
N PHE A 228 10.70 -3.73 -20.76
CA PHE A 228 10.69 -3.14 -22.10
C PHE A 228 10.00 -1.77 -22.16
N ASP A 229 8.88 -1.61 -21.44
CA ASP A 229 8.16 -0.34 -21.31
C ASP A 229 9.06 0.76 -20.71
N VAL A 230 9.82 0.42 -19.65
CA VAL A 230 10.83 1.32 -19.08
C VAL A 230 11.92 1.66 -20.09
N LEU A 231 12.43 0.68 -20.85
CA LEU A 231 13.44 0.91 -21.89
C LEU A 231 12.93 1.70 -23.10
N GLU A 232 11.62 1.77 -23.34
CA GLU A 232 11.06 2.50 -24.47
C GLU A 232 10.61 3.92 -24.09
N HIS A 233 10.02 4.08 -22.91
CA HIS A 233 9.36 5.32 -22.51
C HIS A 233 10.16 6.18 -21.52
N THR A 234 11.20 5.63 -20.88
CA THR A 234 12.06 6.45 -20.03
C THR A 234 12.97 7.30 -20.91
N THR A 235 12.69 8.60 -20.95
CA THR A 235 13.46 9.58 -21.72
C THR A 235 14.13 10.60 -20.81
N TYR A 236 15.36 10.96 -21.14
CA TYR A 236 16.10 12.01 -20.44
C TYR A 236 16.04 13.31 -21.25
N THR A 237 15.61 14.41 -20.64
CA THR A 237 15.49 15.73 -21.29
C THR A 237 16.36 16.81 -20.64
N GLY A 238 17.27 16.41 -19.74
CA GLY A 238 18.05 17.32 -18.88
C GLY A 238 17.65 17.23 -17.40
N GLU A 239 18.42 17.91 -16.55
CA GLU A 239 18.26 17.91 -15.09
C GLU A 239 16.95 18.60 -14.66
N ARG A 240 16.08 17.86 -13.96
CA ARG A 240 14.84 18.37 -13.37
C ARG A 240 14.79 18.08 -11.87
N ARG A 241 13.99 18.86 -11.13
CA ARG A 241 13.87 18.79 -9.65
C ARG A 241 13.73 17.36 -9.08
N ASN A 242 13.02 16.48 -9.78
CA ASN A 242 12.73 15.12 -9.31
C ASN A 242 13.31 14.02 -10.21
N PHE A 243 13.93 14.36 -11.34
CA PHE A 243 14.42 13.42 -12.35
C PHE A 243 15.69 13.97 -12.98
N GLY A 244 16.82 13.34 -12.66
CA GLY A 244 18.16 13.71 -13.12
C GLY A 244 18.88 12.51 -13.72
N MET A 245 20.13 12.73 -14.14
CA MET A 245 20.92 11.71 -14.85
C MET A 245 21.08 10.41 -14.05
N GLU A 246 21.31 10.53 -12.74
CA GLU A 246 21.46 9.38 -11.84
C GLU A 246 20.19 8.50 -11.81
N LYS A 247 19.00 9.12 -11.70
CA LYS A 247 17.73 8.39 -11.71
C LYS A 247 17.46 7.74 -13.06
N TYR A 248 17.85 8.39 -14.16
CA TYR A 248 17.74 7.84 -15.50
C TYR A 248 18.61 6.58 -15.67
N THR A 249 19.89 6.66 -15.31
CA THR A 249 20.82 5.52 -15.36
C THR A 249 20.35 4.36 -14.47
N ASN A 250 19.83 4.66 -13.27
CA ASN A 250 19.31 3.65 -12.35
C ASN A 250 18.06 2.94 -12.89
N ALA A 251 17.15 3.68 -13.53
CA ALA A 251 15.94 3.11 -14.14
C ALA A 251 16.30 2.12 -15.27
N LEU A 252 17.23 2.50 -16.16
CA LEU A 252 17.70 1.61 -17.23
C LEU A 252 18.47 0.40 -16.69
N SER A 253 19.35 0.60 -15.70
CA SER A 253 20.09 -0.50 -15.06
C SER A 253 19.17 -1.55 -14.44
N THR A 254 18.12 -1.09 -13.76
CA THR A 254 17.11 -1.97 -13.14
C THR A 254 16.35 -2.77 -14.21
N ALA A 255 15.98 -2.13 -15.32
CA ALA A 255 15.33 -2.80 -16.44
C ALA A 255 16.25 -3.85 -17.09
N PHE A 256 17.54 -3.54 -17.28
CA PHE A 256 18.51 -4.50 -17.81
C PHE A 256 18.73 -5.70 -16.88
N GLN A 257 18.79 -5.48 -15.56
CA GLN A 257 18.90 -6.56 -14.58
C GLN A 257 17.67 -7.47 -14.62
N THR A 258 16.48 -6.88 -14.68
CA THR A 258 15.22 -7.63 -14.80
C THR A 258 15.21 -8.51 -16.06
N LEU A 259 15.62 -7.97 -17.22
CA LEU A 259 15.70 -8.76 -18.45
C LEU A 259 16.76 -9.88 -18.35
N ASN A 260 17.89 -9.61 -17.71
CA ASN A 260 18.94 -10.60 -17.47
C ASN A 260 18.47 -11.76 -16.59
N GLU A 261 17.71 -11.48 -15.53
CA GLU A 261 17.11 -12.50 -14.64
C GLU A 261 16.18 -13.46 -15.41
N TYR A 262 15.49 -12.97 -16.44
CA TYR A 262 14.58 -13.78 -17.24
C TYR A 262 15.18 -14.28 -18.57
N GLY A 263 16.51 -14.29 -18.68
CA GLY A 263 17.25 -14.89 -19.79
C GLY A 263 17.33 -14.05 -21.07
N GLU A 264 16.91 -12.78 -21.04
CA GLU A 264 17.02 -11.84 -22.15
C GLU A 264 18.20 -10.88 -21.94
N THR A 265 19.40 -11.43 -22.01
CA THR A 265 20.63 -10.66 -21.81
C THR A 265 20.90 -9.75 -23.00
N LEU A 266 20.78 -8.44 -22.80
CA LEU A 266 21.21 -7.44 -23.78
C LEU A 266 22.73 -7.33 -23.78
N THR A 267 23.34 -7.28 -24.97
CA THR A 267 24.77 -6.95 -25.09
C THR A 267 25.02 -5.53 -24.57
N GLU A 268 26.19 -5.30 -23.98
CA GLU A 268 26.54 -3.97 -23.46
C GLU A 268 26.42 -2.87 -24.53
N SER A 269 26.76 -3.19 -25.78
CA SER A 269 26.59 -2.26 -26.89
C SER A 269 25.14 -1.89 -27.17
N ARG A 270 24.21 -2.85 -27.04
CA ARG A 270 22.78 -2.56 -27.18
C ARG A 270 22.24 -1.73 -26.01
N LYS A 271 22.79 -1.91 -24.81
CA LYS A 271 22.44 -1.07 -23.64
C LYS A 271 22.86 0.39 -23.86
N VAL A 272 24.06 0.62 -24.41
CA VAL A 272 24.53 1.98 -24.76
C VAL A 272 23.67 2.58 -25.86
N ASP A 273 23.32 1.82 -26.89
CA ASP A 273 22.43 2.29 -27.97
C ASP A 273 21.04 2.73 -27.46
N VAL A 274 20.40 1.93 -26.60
CA VAL A 274 19.14 2.29 -25.94
C VAL A 274 19.29 3.55 -25.08
N PHE A 275 20.37 3.63 -24.31
CA PHE A 275 20.68 4.77 -23.45
C PHE A 275 20.85 6.08 -24.21
N LEU A 276 21.55 6.05 -25.35
CA LEU A 276 21.75 7.23 -26.21
C LEU A 276 20.48 7.60 -26.97
N ARG A 277 19.75 6.61 -27.51
CA ARG A 277 18.52 6.83 -28.28
C ARG A 277 17.43 7.51 -27.45
N ASN A 278 17.31 7.13 -26.18
CA ASN A 278 16.31 7.69 -25.27
C ASN A 278 16.77 9.00 -24.59
N ASN A 279 17.99 9.46 -24.87
CA ASN A 279 18.47 10.75 -24.41
C ASN A 279 18.05 11.85 -25.40
N HIS A 280 17.02 12.60 -25.03
CA HIS A 280 16.45 13.71 -25.81
C HIS A 280 16.92 15.08 -25.28
N CYS A 281 18.03 15.12 -24.55
CA CYS A 281 18.58 16.39 -24.08
C CYS A 281 19.11 17.20 -25.27
N THR A 282 18.63 18.44 -25.40
CA THR A 282 18.99 19.36 -26.49
C THR A 282 20.19 20.26 -26.15
N ASP A 283 20.83 20.07 -25.00
CA ASP A 283 22.01 20.83 -24.60
C ASP A 283 23.20 20.52 -25.55
N PRO A 284 23.81 21.54 -26.18
CA PRO A 284 25.00 21.37 -27.02
C PRO A 284 26.14 20.59 -26.36
N LYS A 285 26.36 20.73 -25.04
CA LYS A 285 27.40 19.99 -24.32
C LYS A 285 27.07 18.50 -24.26
N MET A 286 25.81 18.17 -24.00
CA MET A 286 25.32 16.80 -23.96
C MET A 286 25.39 16.14 -25.34
N LEU A 287 24.99 16.87 -26.39
CA LEU A 287 25.11 16.40 -27.78
C LEU A 287 26.57 16.12 -28.18
N SER A 288 27.51 16.97 -27.74
CA SER A 288 28.94 16.72 -27.95
C SER A 288 29.42 15.47 -27.19
N GLY A 289 28.98 15.28 -25.94
CA GLY A 289 29.28 14.07 -25.16
C GLY A 289 28.75 12.78 -25.81
N ILE A 290 27.53 12.83 -26.36
CA ILE A 290 26.91 11.72 -27.11
C ILE A 290 27.76 11.37 -28.34
N ALA A 291 28.21 12.37 -29.11
CA ALA A 291 29.05 12.14 -30.29
C ALA A 291 30.41 11.51 -29.94
N VAL A 292 31.00 11.89 -28.80
CA VAL A 292 32.26 11.28 -28.31
C VAL A 292 32.05 9.82 -27.94
N ILE A 293 30.94 9.48 -27.27
CA ILE A 293 30.62 8.08 -26.95
C ILE A 293 30.47 7.28 -28.24
N GLN A 294 29.70 7.79 -29.22
CA GLN A 294 29.50 7.11 -30.50
C GLN A 294 30.81 6.87 -31.29
N GLY A 295 31.79 7.76 -31.13
CA GLY A 295 33.11 7.62 -31.76
C GLY A 295 34.11 6.74 -31.00
N ASP A 296 33.80 6.30 -29.78
CA ASP A 296 34.71 5.55 -28.92
C ASP A 296 34.20 4.12 -28.68
N ALA A 297 34.95 3.13 -29.19
CA ALA A 297 34.61 1.72 -29.09
C ALA A 297 34.57 1.18 -27.65
N ASP A 298 35.38 1.71 -26.73
CA ASP A 298 35.41 1.30 -25.33
C ASP A 298 34.21 1.84 -24.54
N ARG A 299 33.71 3.02 -24.92
CA ARG A 299 32.51 3.63 -24.32
C ARG A 299 31.23 3.04 -24.93
N MET A 300 31.23 2.72 -26.22
CA MET A 300 30.11 2.04 -26.88
C MET A 300 29.93 0.59 -26.45
N SER A 301 30.96 -0.05 -25.90
CA SER A 301 30.90 -1.44 -25.43
C SER A 301 30.68 -1.57 -23.91
N ASN A 302 30.50 -0.46 -23.19
CA ASN A 302 30.37 -0.48 -21.74
C ASN A 302 29.38 0.60 -21.26
N PHE A 303 28.22 0.16 -20.76
CA PHE A 303 27.17 1.07 -20.31
C PHE A 303 27.62 1.95 -19.13
N ALA A 304 28.34 1.39 -18.16
CA ALA A 304 28.81 2.15 -16.99
C ALA A 304 29.75 3.28 -17.40
N LYS A 305 30.73 3.00 -18.29
CA LYS A 305 31.66 4.04 -18.79
C LYS A 305 30.93 5.14 -19.57
N ALA A 306 29.93 4.79 -20.37
CA ALA A 306 29.13 5.76 -21.10
C ALA A 306 28.27 6.63 -20.17
N ALA A 307 27.64 6.02 -19.16
CA ALA A 307 26.82 6.72 -18.19
C ALA A 307 27.64 7.68 -17.30
N ASP A 308 28.78 7.21 -16.79
CA ASP A 308 29.70 8.03 -15.99
C ASP A 308 30.21 9.23 -16.78
N TYR A 309 30.54 9.04 -18.07
CA TYR A 309 30.99 10.12 -18.93
C TYR A 309 29.92 11.20 -19.17
N LEU A 310 28.66 10.80 -19.43
CA LEU A 310 27.58 11.78 -19.61
C LEU A 310 27.18 12.48 -18.31
N ALA A 311 27.28 11.80 -17.16
CA ALA A 311 27.00 12.39 -15.85
C ALA A 311 27.96 13.55 -15.50
N LEU A 312 29.19 13.56 -16.03
CA LEU A 312 30.11 14.68 -15.85
C LEU A 312 29.56 16.00 -16.43
N PHE A 313 28.83 15.93 -17.55
CA PHE A 313 28.30 17.14 -18.20
C PHE A 313 27.11 17.73 -17.44
N THR A 314 26.33 16.92 -16.73
CA THR A 314 25.14 17.38 -15.99
C THR A 314 25.51 18.01 -14.63
N ASN A 315 26.55 17.50 -13.97
CA ASN A 315 27.03 18.05 -12.69
C ASN A 315 27.63 19.47 -12.81
N THR A 316 28.13 19.85 -13.99
CA THR A 316 28.71 21.18 -14.20
C THR A 316 27.68 22.32 -14.22
N ASP A 317 26.41 22.02 -14.51
CA ASP A 317 25.34 23.02 -14.60
C ASP A 317 24.72 23.40 -13.25
N THR A 318 24.78 22.50 -12.26
CA THR A 318 24.31 22.78 -10.88
C THR A 318 25.14 23.86 -10.19
N SER A 319 26.44 23.98 -10.50
CA SER A 319 27.29 25.04 -9.95
C SER A 319 27.09 26.42 -10.60
N GLN A 320 26.49 26.52 -11.79
CA GLN A 320 26.29 27.81 -12.46
C GLN A 320 24.97 28.50 -12.11
N LYS A 321 23.93 27.76 -11.68
CA LYS A 321 22.62 28.37 -11.33
C LYS A 321 22.56 29.03 -9.95
N THR A 322 23.47 28.71 -9.02
CA THR A 322 23.52 29.32 -7.69
C THR A 322 24.26 30.67 -7.65
N GLY A 323 24.91 31.09 -8.75
CA GLY A 323 25.71 32.32 -8.80
C GLY A 323 24.99 33.56 -9.37
N ARG A 324 23.69 33.50 -9.70
CA ARG A 324 23.01 34.60 -10.40
C ARG A 324 21.70 35.02 -9.73
N SER A 325 21.77 35.48 -8.48
CA SER A 325 20.77 36.39 -7.91
C SER A 325 21.31 37.03 -6.63
N ILE A 326 22.22 38.00 -6.80
CA ILE A 326 22.36 39.12 -5.85
C ILE A 326 22.75 40.34 -6.70
N SER A 327 21.74 41.04 -7.21
CA SER A 327 21.80 42.44 -7.64
C SER A 327 20.39 42.99 -7.58
#